data_AF-A0A4Q1T9Q6-F1
#
_entry.id   AF-A0A4Q1T9Q6-F1
#
_cell.length_a   1.000
_cell.length_b   1.000
_cell.length_c   1.000
_cell.angle_alpha   90.00
_cell.angle_beta   90.00
_cell.angle_gamma   90.00
#
_symmetry.space_group_name_H-M   'P 1'
#
loop_
_entity.id
_entity.type
_entity.pdbx_description
1 polymer ?
#
loop_
_entity_poly.entity_id
_entity_poly.type
_entity_poly.pdbx_seq_one_letter_code
_entity_poly.pdbx_strand_id
1 'polypeptide(L)' 'MNSLQHYRMRKGLTTTQLGLMIGMHPANISLVEHGHRKAWPNLRQKLLEVLDTTEDELFNEAGFVKQL' A
#
# COMPACT_ATOMS: atom_id res chain seq x y z
N MET A 1 -4.65 -10.29 -7.29
CA MET A 1 -4.12 -8.90 -7.22
C MET A 1 -4.93 -8.18 -6.16
N ASN A 2 -4.30 -7.45 -5.25
CA ASN A 2 -5.02 -6.70 -4.20
C ASN A 2 -5.17 -5.21 -4.55
N SER A 3 -5.94 -4.49 -3.74
CA SER A 3 -6.16 -3.04 -3.84
C SER A 3 -4.86 -2.23 -3.92
N LEU A 4 -3.90 -2.43 -3.00
CA LEU A 4 -2.63 -1.70 -3.00
C LEU A 4 -1.81 -1.94 -4.29
N GLN A 5 -1.72 -3.20 -4.73
CA GLN A 5 -1.06 -3.55 -6.00
C GLN A 5 -1.74 -2.84 -7.18
N HIS A 6 -3.07 -2.85 -7.21
CA HIS A 6 -3.86 -2.22 -8.26
C HIS A 6 -3.60 -0.71 -8.34
N TYR A 7 -3.70 0.02 -7.23
CA TYR A 7 -3.45 1.47 -7.21
C TYR A 7 -2.00 1.82 -7.54
N ARG A 8 -1.04 1.06 -7.02
CA ARG A 8 0.38 1.24 -7.34
C ARG A 8 0.63 1.07 -8.84
N MET A 9 0.07 0.02 -9.45
CA MET A 9 0.22 -0.24 -10.89
C MET A 9 -0.49 0.81 -11.74
N ARG A 10 -1.65 1.34 -11.31
CA ARG A 10 -2.32 2.47 -12.00
C ARG A 10 -1.48 3.74 -12.01
N LYS A 11 -0.68 3.98 -10.98
CA LYS A 11 0.31 5.08 -10.93
C LYS A 11 1.61 4.76 -11.70
N GLY A 12 1.73 3.57 -12.31
CA GLY A 12 2.93 3.16 -13.04
C GLY A 12 4.14 2.86 -12.15
N LEU A 13 3.91 2.61 -10.85
CA LEU A 13 4.98 2.44 -9.87
C LEU A 13 5.34 0.97 -9.67
N THR A 14 6.63 0.68 -9.52
CA THR A 14 7.12 -0.58 -8.95
C THR A 14 7.02 -0.57 -7.43
N THR A 15 7.01 -1.74 -6.79
CA THR A 15 7.04 -1.85 -5.32
C THR A 15 8.28 -1.14 -4.74
N THR A 16 9.41 -1.18 -5.44
CA THR A 16 10.63 -0.46 -5.05
C THR A 16 10.45 1.05 -5.08
N GLN A 17 9.91 1.61 -6.16
CA GLN A 17 9.65 3.03 -6.26
C GLN A 17 8.68 3.51 -5.19
N LEU A 18 7.58 2.79 -4.96
CA LEU A 18 6.63 3.14 -3.90
C LEU A 18 7.29 3.16 -2.53
N GLY A 19 8.09 2.13 -2.20
CA GLY A 19 8.84 2.08 -0.95
C GLY A 19 9.74 3.30 -0.78
N LEU A 20 10.57 3.58 -1.78
CA LEU A 20 11.49 4.73 -1.74
C LEU A 20 10.75 6.07 -1.61
N MET A 21 9.64 6.26 -2.32
CA MET A 21 8.84 7.49 -2.25
C MET A 21 8.29 7.77 -0.85
N ILE A 22 7.89 6.74 -0.11
CA ILE A 22 7.34 6.90 1.24
C ILE A 22 8.38 6.75 2.36
N GLY A 23 9.66 6.62 1.98
CA GLY A 23 10.78 6.43 2.90
C GLY A 23 10.76 5.07 3.62
N MET A 24 10.36 4.01 2.92
CA MET A 24 10.24 2.66 3.44
C MET A 24 10.97 1.62 2.58
N HIS A 25 11.61 0.64 3.22
CA HIS A 25 12.26 -0.44 2.48
C HIS A 25 11.22 -1.23 1.63
N PRO A 26 11.49 -1.55 0.35
CA PRO A 26 10.52 -2.22 -0.55
C PRO A 26 9.96 -3.53 0.00
N ALA A 27 10.77 -4.29 0.76
CA ALA A 27 10.34 -5.52 1.41
C ALA A 27 9.15 -5.31 2.36
N ASN A 28 9.08 -4.17 3.07
CA ASN A 28 7.95 -3.89 3.95
C ASN A 28 6.66 -3.65 3.15
N ILE A 29 6.77 -2.99 1.98
CA ILE A 29 5.62 -2.80 1.08
C ILE A 29 5.16 -4.15 0.55
N SER A 30 6.09 -5.00 0.13
CA SER A 30 5.79 -6.35 -0.33
C SER A 30 5.05 -7.16 0.76
N LEU A 31 5.50 -7.12 2.02
CA LEU A 31 4.80 -7.80 3.12
C LEU A 31 3.36 -7.31 3.31
N VAL A 32 3.11 -6.02 3.09
CA VAL A 32 1.76 -5.44 3.16
C VAL A 32 0.92 -5.84 1.96
N GLU A 33 1.47 -5.77 0.74
CA GLU A 33 0.79 -6.22 -0.48
C GLU A 33 0.38 -7.71 -0.35
N HIS A 34 1.25 -8.57 0.15
CA HIS A 34 0.92 -9.99 0.29
C HIS A 34 0.11 -10.34 1.54
N GLY A 35 -0.29 -9.34 2.34
CA GLY A 35 -1.11 -9.53 3.54
C GLY A 35 -0.37 -10.19 4.71
N HIS A 36 0.94 -10.40 4.61
CA HIS A 36 1.76 -10.90 5.72
C HIS A 36 1.86 -9.90 6.87
N ARG A 37 1.63 -8.62 6.59
CA ARG A 37 1.64 -7.54 7.59
C ARG A 37 0.51 -6.56 7.32
N LYS A 38 -0.17 -6.10 8.38
CA LYS A 38 -1.05 -4.94 8.30
C LYS A 38 -0.25 -3.65 8.11
N ALA A 39 -0.84 -2.67 7.43
CA ALA A 39 -0.31 -1.32 7.41
C ALA A 39 -0.66 -0.61 8.73
N TRP A 40 0.35 -0.08 9.42
CA TRP A 40 0.16 0.76 10.60
C TRP A 40 -0.26 2.18 10.20
N PRO A 41 -0.91 2.97 11.08
CA PRO A 41 -1.51 4.25 10.72
C PRO A 41 -0.61 5.20 9.92
N ASN A 42 0.66 5.36 10.31
CA ASN A 42 1.63 6.19 9.58
C ASN A 42 1.89 5.68 8.15
N LEU A 43 2.02 4.36 7.97
CA LEU A 43 2.19 3.76 6.65
C LEU A 43 0.92 3.93 5.81
N ARG A 44 -0.27 3.79 6.40
CA ARG A 44 -1.54 4.02 5.69
C ARG A 44 -1.57 5.44 5.13
N GLN A 45 -1.39 6.46 5.98
CA GLN A 45 -1.43 7.86 5.55
C GLN A 45 -0.49 8.14 4.38
N LYS A 46 0.78 7.70 4.47
CA LYS A 46 1.74 7.86 3.37
C LYS A 46 1.30 7.18 2.07
N LEU A 47 0.68 6.00 2.16
CA LEU A 47 0.17 5.28 0.99
C LEU A 47 -1.04 6.01 0.37
N LEU A 48 -1.94 6.54 1.20
CA LEU A 48 -3.10 7.31 0.73
C LEU A 48 -2.66 8.58 -0.01
N GLU A 49 -1.69 9.30 0.54
CA GLU A 49 -1.13 10.51 -0.08
C GLU A 49 -0.46 10.23 -1.43
N VAL A 50 0.41 9.21 -1.50
CA VAL A 50 1.15 8.91 -2.75
C VAL A 50 0.25 8.29 -3.82
N LEU A 51 -0.73 7.47 -3.41
CA LEU A 51 -1.59 6.74 -4.35
C LEU A 51 -2.87 7.50 -4.72
N ASP A 52 -3.14 8.63 -4.07
CA ASP A 52 -4.30 9.50 -4.33
C ASP A 52 -5.62 8.72 -4.23
N THR A 53 -5.83 8.16 -3.04
CA THR A 53 -6.90 7.21 -2.72
C THR A 53 -7.29 7.33 -1.25
N THR A 54 -8.39 6.71 -0.87
CA THR A 54 -8.94 6.76 0.50
C THR A 54 -8.67 5.48 1.28
N GLU A 55 -8.81 5.56 2.61
CA GLU A 55 -8.56 4.41 3.50
C GLU A 55 -9.48 3.23 3.18
N ASP A 56 -10.76 3.51 2.90
CA ASP A 56 -11.76 2.50 2.55
C ASP A 56 -11.50 1.81 1.20
N GLU A 57 -10.78 2.45 0.28
CA GLU A 57 -10.44 1.84 -1.00
C GLU A 57 -9.26 0.85 -0.88
N LEU A 58 -8.35 1.11 0.05
CA LEU A 58 -7.11 0.32 0.21
C LEU A 58 -7.19 -0.72 1.33
N PHE A 59 -7.74 -0.37 2.48
CA PHE A 59 -7.61 -1.15 3.70
C PHE A 59 -8.96 -1.58 4.26
N ASN A 60 -8.99 -2.75 4.89
CA ASN A 60 -10.08 -3.10 5.79
C ASN A 60 -9.88 -2.46 7.17
N GLU A 61 -10.88 -2.60 8.05
CA GLU A 61 -10.83 -2.05 9.42
C GLU A 61 -9.61 -2.52 10.22
N ALA A 62 -9.13 -3.75 9.98
CA ALA A 62 -7.95 -4.32 10.62
C ALA A 62 -6.61 -3.79 10.05
N GLY A 63 -6.63 -3.08 8.92
CA GLY A 63 -5.45 -2.51 8.26
C GLY A 63 -4.76 -3.38 7.23
N PHE A 64 -5.40 -4.47 6.83
CA PHE A 64 -4.92 -5.30 5.74
C PHE A 64 -5.45 -4.78 4.42
N VAL A 65 -4.67 -4.95 3.36
CA VAL A 65 -5.08 -4.58 2.01
C VAL A 65 -6.30 -5.40 1.59
N LYS A 66 -7.28 -4.74 0.97
CA LYS A 66 -8.47 -5.42 0.44
C LYS A 66 -8.09 -6.30 -0.76
N GLN A 67 -8.65 -7.50 -0.82
CA GLN A 67 -8.60 -8.31 -2.04
C GLN A 67 -9.63 -7.77 -3.03
N LEU A 68 -9.30 -7.81 -4.33
CA LEU A 68 -10.18 -7.41 -5.43
C LEU A 68 -10.82 -8.64 -6.08
#